data_AF-A0A960AR47-F1
#
_entry.id   AF-A0A960AR47-F1
#
_cell.length_a   1.000
_cell.length_b   1.000
_cell.length_c   1.000
_cell.angle_alpha   90.00
_cell.angle_beta   90.00
_cell.angle_gamma   90.00
#
_symmetry.space_group_name_H-M   'P 1'
#
loop_
_entity.id
_entity.type
_entity.pdbx_description
1 polymer ?
#
loop_
_entity_poly.entity_id
_entity_poly.type
_entity_poly.pdbx_seq_one_letter_code
_entity_poly.pdbx_strand_id
1 'polypeptide(L)' 'VAASRLLPGARLITVDGYGHTELANPSKCVQQRLADYFLKDKLPKRNAPDCQQNTKPFAG' A
#
# COMPACT_ATOMS: atom_id res chain seq x y z
N VAL A 1 13.68 -6.80 12.88
CA VAL A 1 13.36 -7.55 11.63
C VAL A 1 12.10 -6.96 11.03
N ALA A 2 12.04 -6.73 9.72
CA ALA A 2 10.83 -6.20 9.07
C ALA A 2 9.72 -7.28 9.04
N ALA A 3 8.48 -6.92 9.41
CA ALA A 3 7.35 -7.87 9.50
C ALA A 3 7.12 -8.66 8.20
N SER A 4 7.30 -8.04 7.04
CA SER A 4 7.16 -8.70 5.73
C SER A 4 8.15 -9.85 5.50
N ARG A 5 9.29 -9.88 6.20
CA ARG A 5 10.27 -10.97 6.10
C ARG A 5 9.92 -12.16 6.99
N LEU A 6 9.02 -11.98 7.95
CA LEU A 6 8.58 -13.02 8.88
C LEU A 6 7.38 -13.82 8.33
N LEU A 7 6.77 -13.37 7.23
CA LEU A 7 5.56 -13.95 6.65
C LEU A 7 5.85 -14.50 5.25
N PRO A 8 6.11 -15.82 5.10
CA PRO A 8 6.36 -16.43 3.80
C PRO A 8 5.24 -16.14 2.81
N GLY A 9 5.59 -15.66 1.62
CA GLY A 9 4.61 -15.35 0.57
C GLY A 9 3.96 -13.97 0.66
N ALA A 10 4.21 -13.17 1.71
CA ALA A 10 3.73 -11.80 1.80
C ALA A 10 4.23 -10.91 0.63
N ARG A 11 3.51 -9.82 0.37
CA ARG A 11 3.92 -8.76 -0.57
C ARG A 11 3.91 -7.43 0.17
N LEU A 12 5.01 -6.69 0.06
CA LEU A 12 5.10 -5.34 0.61
C LEU A 12 4.44 -4.36 -0.36
N ILE A 13 3.58 -3.50 0.18
CA ILE A 13 3.04 -2.33 -0.50
C ILE A 13 3.48 -1.12 0.30
N THR A 14 4.14 -0.17 -0.35
CA THR A 14 4.58 1.08 0.27
C THR A 14 3.64 2.21 -0.16
N VAL A 15 3.23 3.05 0.78
CA VAL A 15 2.69 4.37 0.47
C VAL A 15 3.81 5.37 0.68
N ASP A 16 4.21 6.02 -0.40
CA ASP A 16 5.09 7.18 -0.35
C ASP A 16 4.21 8.42 -0.10
N GLY A 17 4.30 8.93 1.11
CA GLY A 17 3.39 9.95 1.64
C GLY A 17 3.67 10.28 3.11
N TYR A 18 2.86 11.17 3.66
CA TYR A 18 2.98 11.75 4.99
C TYR A 18 1.85 11.26 5.90
N GLY A 19 2.20 10.65 7.04
CA GLY A 19 1.26 10.26 8.09
C GLY A 19 1.27 8.76 8.43
N HIS A 20 0.45 8.38 9.41
CA HIS A 20 0.23 7.00 9.83
C HIS A 20 -1.23 6.84 10.26
N THR A 21 -2.07 6.00 9.67
CA THR A 21 -1.87 4.92 8.66
C THR A 21 -2.65 5.23 7.35
N GLU A 22 -2.57 4.39 6.31
CA GLU A 22 -3.36 4.55 5.06
C GLU A 22 -4.86 4.74 5.31
N LEU A 23 -5.40 4.19 6.40
CA LEU A 23 -6.79 4.41 6.81
C LEU A 23 -7.14 5.91 6.98
N ALA A 24 -6.19 6.70 7.51
CA ALA A 24 -6.35 8.14 7.73
C ALA A 24 -5.70 8.99 6.64
N ASN A 25 -4.73 8.45 5.90
CA ASN A 25 -4.10 9.07 4.74
C ASN A 25 -4.28 8.19 3.49
N PRO A 26 -5.45 8.28 2.83
CA PRO A 26 -5.88 7.27 1.88
C PRO A 26 -5.04 7.28 0.59
N SER A 27 -4.88 6.08 0.02
CA SER A 27 -4.28 5.89 -1.30
C SER A 27 -5.16 4.99 -2.16
N LYS A 28 -5.72 5.54 -3.24
CA LYS A 28 -6.51 4.78 -4.24
C LYS A 28 -5.72 3.60 -4.79
N CYS A 29 -4.40 3.75 -4.97
CA CYS A 29 -3.51 2.70 -5.42
C CYS A 29 -3.44 1.53 -4.42
N VAL A 30 -3.35 1.81 -3.12
CA VAL A 30 -3.39 0.77 -2.08
C VAL A 30 -4.76 0.11 -2.03
N GLN A 31 -5.83 0.89 -2.02
CA GLN A 31 -7.21 0.37 -1.96
C GLN A 31 -7.50 -0.57 -3.13
N GLN A 32 -7.04 -0.24 -4.33
CA GLN A 32 -7.15 -1.14 -5.48
C GLN A 32 -6.37 -2.45 -5.30
N ARG A 33 -5.15 -2.40 -4.75
CA ARG A 33 -4.35 -3.60 -4.48
C ARG A 33 -4.96 -4.47 -3.37
N LEU A 34 -5.55 -3.85 -2.35
CA LEU A 34 -6.29 -4.56 -1.31
C LEU A 34 -7.54 -5.21 -1.88
N ALA A 35 -8.31 -4.49 -2.70
CA ALA A 35 -9.49 -5.04 -3.38
C ALA A 35 -9.11 -6.20 -4.31
N ASP A 36 -8.06 -6.07 -5.11
CA ASP A 36 -7.53 -7.15 -5.96
C ASP A 36 -7.12 -8.38 -5.12
N TYR A 37 -6.48 -8.18 -3.96
CA TYR A 37 -6.11 -9.28 -3.06
C TYR A 37 -7.34 -9.96 -2.46
N PHE A 38 -8.23 -9.20 -1.80
CA PHE A 38 -9.36 -9.77 -1.06
C PHE A 38 -10.46 -10.32 -1.98
N LEU A 39 -10.68 -9.72 -3.14
CA LEU A 39 -11.81 -10.08 -4.02
C LEU A 39 -11.39 -10.96 -5.20
N LYS A 40 -10.11 -10.96 -5.59
CA LYS A 40 -9.64 -11.67 -6.80
C LYS A 40 -8.45 -12.58 -6.53
N ASP A 41 -8.05 -12.77 -5.28
CA ASP A 41 -6.87 -13.53 -4.87
C ASP A 41 -5.59 -13.12 -5.63
N LYS A 42 -5.49 -11.83 -5.99
CA LYS A 42 -4.42 -11.31 -6.83
C LYS A 42 -3.43 -10.51 -5.99
N LEU A 43 -2.24 -11.09 -5.82
CA LEU A 43 -1.14 -10.43 -5.13
C LEU A 43 -0.46 -9.35 -5.99
N PRO A 44 0.04 -8.26 -5.39
CA PRO A 44 0.97 -7.35 -6.05
C PRO A 44 2.21 -8.10 -6.56
N LYS A 45 2.78 -7.64 -7.67
CA LYS A 45 4.09 -8.11 -8.14
C LYS A 45 5.14 -7.91 -7.04
N ARG A 46 6.15 -8.79 -7.01
CA ARG A 46 7.35 -8.52 -6.19
C ARG A 46 7.95 -7.20 -6.68
N ASN A 47 8.25 -6.28 -5.77
CA ASN A 47 8.73 -4.94 -6.07
C ASN A 47 7.73 -4.11 -6.91
N ALA A 48 6.43 -4.27 -6.65
CA ALA A 48 5.44 -3.38 -7.23
C ALA A 48 5.79 -1.92 -6.89
N PRO A 49 5.61 -0.96 -7.82
CA PRO A 49 5.91 0.45 -7.56
C PRO A 49 5.19 0.97 -6.32
N ASP A 50 5.79 1.96 -5.67
CA ASP A 50 5.20 2.62 -4.52
C ASP A 50 3.89 3.33 -4.91
N CYS A 51 2.93 3.30 -4.00
CA CYS A 51 1.68 4.01 -4.15
C CYS A 51 1.84 5.43 -3.60
N GLN A 52 1.20 6.41 -4.23
CA GLN A 52 1.15 7.79 -3.72
C GLN A 52 -0.11 7.99 -2.88
N GLN A 53 -0.06 8.88 -1.88
CA GLN A 53 -1.26 9.34 -1.21
C GLN A 53 -2.17 10.13 -2.17
N ASN A 54 -3.47 10.18 -1.88
CA ASN A 54 -4.45 10.79 -2.79
C ASN A 54 -4.29 12.31 -2.94
N THR A 55 -3.92 12.99 -1.86
CA THR A 55 -3.88 14.46 -1.78
C THR A 55 -2.61 14.90 -1.10
N LYS A 56 -2.09 16.09 -1.41
CA LYS A 56 -0.94 16.67 -0.68
C LYS A 56 -1.34 17.02 0.77
N PRO A 57 -0.39 17.04 1.71
CA PRO A 57 -0.70 17.38 3.11
C PRO A 57 -1.09 18.85 3.29
N PHE A 58 -0.57 19.75 2.45
CA PHE A 58 -0.87 21.19 2.48
C PHE A 58 -1.10 21.71 1.06
N ALA A 59 -2.05 22.63 0.90
CA ALA A 59 -2.12 23.48 -0.28
C ALA A 59 -1.05 24.55 -0.10
N GLY A 60 0.00 24.49 -0.91
CA GLY A 60 1.05 25.51 -0.92
C GLY A 60 0.52 26.87 -1.36
#